data_AF-A0A1J0R4M4-F1
#
_entry.id   AF-A0A1J0R4M4-F1
#
_cell.length_a   1.000
_cell.length_b   1.000
_cell.length_c   1.000
_cell.angle_alpha   90.00
_cell.angle_beta   90.00
_cell.angle_gamma   90.00
#
_symmetry.space_group_name_H-M   'P 1'
#
loop_
_entity.id
_entity.type
_entity.pdbx_description
1 polymer ?
#
loop_
_entity_poly.entity_id
_entity_poly.type
_entity_poly.pdbx_seq_one_letter_code
_entity_poly.pdbx_strand_id
1 'polypeptide(L)'
;MTSKENTCRLPLVRTALCVTAACICTKGGGNNQDMCGTTTTGTQASWASGKLSGAYQPIDKACLKKAPEPITVEAIASALAHFKARLHFVANGGTSMLALGEISSAADCAVKASEACADFTLDLNHKAATEHTQNKWRQHMETAMELLTKGKEAAMRQDNLVTNLKAKKARALFMLKQLKDARLPVLTAAAENKADNKGPETAADKKQQESEKDCNAKKKTDCKPPCTWNGEEKDEKKKCTLSEEGKQKAAEK
;
A
#
# COMPACT_ATOMS: atom_id res chain seq x y z
N MET A 1 4.96 12.39 52.52
CA MET A 1 3.70 11.63 52.57
C MET A 1 2.86 11.99 51.35
N THR A 2 2.43 11.02 50.57
CA THR A 2 1.63 11.26 49.35
C THR A 2 0.17 11.47 49.75
N SER A 3 -0.43 12.61 49.44
CA SER A 3 -1.86 12.86 49.66
C SER A 3 -2.66 12.60 48.38
N LYS A 4 -4.00 12.49 48.46
CA LYS A 4 -4.85 12.47 47.27
C LYS A 4 -4.62 13.71 46.43
N GLU A 5 -4.59 14.88 47.07
CA GLU A 5 -4.31 16.16 46.40
C GLU A 5 -2.99 16.11 45.61
N ASN A 6 -1.90 15.63 46.21
CA ASN A 6 -0.61 15.52 45.52
C ASN A 6 -0.60 14.44 44.43
N THR A 7 -1.34 13.34 44.63
CA THR A 7 -1.44 12.23 43.65
C THR A 7 -2.27 12.64 42.44
N CYS A 8 -3.35 13.36 42.69
CA CYS A 8 -4.35 13.81 41.73
C CYS A 8 -4.04 15.19 41.16
N ARG A 9 -2.85 15.69 41.47
CA ARG A 9 -2.25 16.87 40.87
C ARG A 9 -1.04 16.48 40.05
N LEU A 10 -0.63 17.44 39.25
CA LEU A 10 0.54 17.40 38.41
C LEU A 10 1.82 17.31 39.26
N PRO A 11 2.82 16.53 38.84
CA PRO A 11 2.96 15.93 37.50
C PRO A 11 2.25 14.56 37.30
N LEU A 12 1.74 13.91 38.35
CA LEU A 12 1.33 12.50 38.28
C LEU A 12 0.10 12.22 37.39
N VAL A 13 -0.91 13.09 37.38
CA VAL A 13 -2.06 12.92 36.46
C VAL A 13 -1.71 13.22 34.99
N ARG A 14 -0.59 13.92 34.72
CA ARG A 14 -0.05 14.15 33.36
C ARG A 14 0.81 13.02 32.83
N THR A 15 1.35 12.17 33.70
CA THR A 15 2.20 11.06 33.26
C THR A 15 1.40 9.85 32.79
N ALA A 16 0.17 9.65 33.29
CA ALA A 16 -0.66 8.53 32.87
C ALA A 16 -2.17 8.77 33.03
N LEU A 17 -2.94 8.33 32.03
CA LEU A 17 -4.42 8.34 32.06
C LEU A 17 -4.99 7.44 33.17
N CYS A 18 -4.31 6.35 33.56
CA CYS A 18 -4.77 5.48 34.63
C CYS A 18 -4.79 6.18 36.00
N VAL A 19 -3.83 7.08 36.25
CA VAL A 19 -3.80 7.90 37.47
C VAL A 19 -4.97 8.88 37.46
N THR A 20 -5.20 9.55 36.32
CA THR A 20 -6.36 10.43 36.14
C THR A 20 -7.68 9.69 36.42
N ALA A 21 -7.85 8.51 35.82
CA ALA A 21 -9.06 7.71 35.99
C ALA A 21 -9.25 7.28 37.44
N ALA A 22 -8.19 6.83 38.12
CA ALA A 22 -8.24 6.52 39.55
C ALA A 22 -8.64 7.74 40.38
N CYS A 23 -8.11 8.93 40.08
CA CYS A 23 -8.43 10.15 40.83
C CYS A 23 -9.91 10.57 40.76
N ILE A 24 -10.56 10.37 39.62
CA ILE A 24 -11.97 10.73 39.42
C ILE A 24 -12.96 9.62 39.79
N CYS A 25 -12.51 8.36 39.85
CA CYS A 25 -13.38 7.20 40.03
C CYS A 25 -13.17 6.44 41.34
N THR A 26 -12.28 6.87 42.21
CA THR A 26 -11.94 6.08 43.41
C THR A 26 -12.56 6.65 44.67
N LYS A 27 -13.19 5.78 45.46
CA LYS A 27 -13.63 6.06 46.83
C LYS A 27 -12.56 5.66 47.84
N GLY A 28 -12.60 6.28 49.02
CA GLY A 28 -11.67 6.03 50.12
C GLY A 28 -11.10 7.30 50.74
N GLY A 29 -10.51 7.18 51.93
CA GLY A 29 -9.93 8.29 52.69
C GLY A 29 -10.93 9.32 53.24
N GLY A 30 -12.23 9.04 53.21
CA GLY A 30 -13.30 9.97 53.61
C GLY A 30 -14.40 10.16 52.55
N ASN A 31 -14.15 9.77 51.29
CA ASN A 31 -15.20 9.66 50.28
C ASN A 31 -15.75 8.23 50.24
N ASN A 32 -17.04 8.03 50.48
CA ASN A 32 -17.70 6.71 50.45
C ASN A 32 -18.62 6.53 49.23
N GLN A 33 -18.67 7.50 48.32
CA GLN A 33 -19.58 7.50 47.17
C GLN A 33 -19.01 6.76 45.97
N ASP A 34 -19.89 6.15 45.19
CA ASP A 34 -19.54 5.46 43.95
C ASP A 34 -19.46 6.43 42.76
N MET A 35 -18.38 7.21 42.69
CA MET A 35 -18.18 8.33 41.76
C MET A 35 -18.31 7.97 40.27
N CYS A 36 -17.93 6.76 39.89
CA CYS A 36 -18.04 6.27 38.50
C CYS A 36 -19.05 5.12 38.36
N GLY A 37 -19.97 5.00 39.32
CA GLY A 37 -20.94 3.91 39.41
C GLY A 37 -20.42 2.73 40.23
N THR A 38 -21.35 1.87 40.66
CA THR A 38 -21.13 0.81 41.66
C THR A 38 -20.12 -0.25 41.21
N THR A 39 -20.03 -0.53 39.91
CA THR A 39 -19.15 -1.59 39.37
C THR A 39 -17.78 -1.09 38.94
N THR A 40 -17.65 0.23 38.74
CA THR A 40 -16.44 0.86 38.17
C THR A 40 -15.63 1.57 39.24
N THR A 41 -16.29 2.05 40.29
CA THR A 41 -15.64 2.76 41.38
C THR A 41 -14.65 1.85 42.10
N GLY A 42 -13.38 2.25 42.06
CA GLY A 42 -12.32 1.60 42.83
C GLY A 42 -12.31 2.03 44.28
N THR A 43 -11.63 1.25 45.14
CA THR A 43 -11.43 1.61 46.55
C THR A 43 -9.95 1.80 46.83
N GLN A 44 -9.60 2.93 47.46
CA GLN A 44 -8.26 3.23 47.93
C GLN A 44 -8.25 3.34 49.46
N ALA A 45 -7.65 2.35 50.11
CA ALA A 45 -7.55 2.33 51.57
C ALA A 45 -6.66 3.47 52.11
N SER A 46 -5.56 3.79 51.42
CA SER A 46 -4.66 4.86 51.83
C SER A 46 -3.97 5.52 50.63
N TRP A 47 -4.16 6.83 50.50
CA TRP A 47 -3.46 7.66 49.51
C TRP A 47 -1.97 7.83 49.84
N ALA A 48 -1.56 7.60 51.10
CA ALA A 48 -0.17 7.67 51.55
C ALA A 48 0.73 6.62 50.87
N SER A 49 0.16 5.51 50.41
CA SER A 49 0.91 4.43 49.75
C SER A 49 1.40 4.79 48.35
N GLY A 50 0.79 5.78 47.68
CA GLY A 50 1.05 6.13 46.29
C GLY A 50 0.71 5.04 45.25
N LYS A 51 0.22 3.87 45.67
CA LYS A 51 -0.13 2.75 44.79
C LYS A 51 -1.62 2.81 44.42
N LEU A 52 -1.91 2.94 43.12
CA LEU A 52 -3.28 3.04 42.61
C LEU A 52 -3.76 1.80 41.84
N SER A 53 -2.97 0.72 41.79
CA SER A 53 -3.31 -0.47 41.00
C SER A 53 -4.63 -1.11 41.42
N GLY A 54 -4.89 -1.26 42.73
CA GLY A 54 -6.15 -1.79 43.24
C GLY A 54 -7.34 -0.88 42.96
N ALA A 55 -7.15 0.43 43.09
CA ALA A 55 -8.15 1.43 42.74
C ALA A 55 -8.46 1.46 41.22
N TYR A 56 -7.45 1.22 40.38
CA TYR A 56 -7.61 1.23 38.93
C TYR A 56 -8.20 -0.06 38.36
N GLN A 57 -8.01 -1.21 39.02
CA GLN A 57 -8.46 -2.51 38.52
C GLN A 57 -9.94 -2.58 38.09
N PRO A 58 -10.94 -2.10 38.85
CA PRO A 58 -12.33 -2.12 38.40
C PRO A 58 -12.59 -1.17 37.23
N ILE A 59 -11.84 -0.07 37.14
CA ILE A 59 -11.92 0.89 36.04
C ILE A 59 -11.41 0.23 34.75
N ASP A 60 -10.25 -0.42 34.81
CA ASP A 60 -9.68 -1.16 33.69
C ASP A 60 -10.66 -2.23 33.17
N LYS A 61 -11.22 -3.03 34.08
CA LYS A 61 -12.26 -4.02 33.74
C LYS A 61 -13.49 -3.40 33.08
N ALA A 62 -13.92 -2.22 33.51
CA ALA A 62 -15.04 -1.52 32.90
C ALA A 62 -14.68 -0.96 31.51
N CYS A 63 -13.47 -0.43 31.34
CA CYS A 63 -12.95 0.04 30.07
C CYS A 63 -12.84 -1.10 29.04
N LEU A 64 -12.34 -2.27 29.43
CA LEU A 64 -12.19 -3.45 28.56
C LEU A 64 -13.53 -4.05 28.11
N LYS A 65 -14.64 -3.75 28.79
CA LYS A 65 -15.99 -4.13 28.33
C LYS A 65 -16.49 -3.27 27.18
N LYS A 66 -15.88 -2.11 26.92
CA LYS A 66 -16.25 -1.29 25.77
C LYS A 66 -15.74 -1.96 24.49
N ALA A 67 -16.54 -1.85 23.44
CA ALA A 67 -16.14 -2.31 22.12
C ALA A 67 -14.81 -1.64 21.73
N PRO A 68 -13.86 -2.37 21.13
CA PRO A 68 -12.63 -1.77 20.62
C PRO A 68 -12.99 -0.67 19.63
N GLU A 69 -12.53 0.55 19.89
CA GLU A 69 -12.67 1.64 18.95
C GLU A 69 -11.49 1.60 17.96
N PRO A 70 -11.73 1.72 16.64
CA PRO A 70 -10.64 1.77 15.68
C PRO A 70 -9.74 2.95 15.99
N ILE A 71 -8.43 2.69 16.05
CA ILE A 71 -7.42 3.72 16.31
C ILE A 71 -7.21 4.52 15.03
N THR A 72 -8.03 5.56 14.83
CA THR A 72 -7.92 6.50 13.72
C THR A 72 -7.59 7.91 14.21
N VAL A 73 -7.17 8.78 13.29
CA VAL A 73 -6.89 10.20 13.59
C VAL A 73 -8.15 10.88 14.14
N GLU A 74 -9.31 10.59 13.55
CA GLU A 74 -10.60 11.16 13.91
C GLU A 74 -11.05 10.70 15.30
N ALA A 75 -10.86 9.41 15.62
CA ALA A 75 -11.19 8.85 16.93
C ALA A 75 -10.32 9.47 18.04
N ILE A 76 -9.00 9.58 17.83
CA ILE A 76 -8.08 10.20 18.81
C ILE A 76 -8.42 11.70 18.98
N ALA A 77 -8.66 12.43 17.89
CA ALA A 77 -9.02 13.85 17.94
C ALA A 77 -10.35 14.05 18.70
N SER A 78 -11.35 13.22 18.43
CA SER A 78 -12.64 13.24 19.14
C SER A 78 -12.47 12.97 20.64
N ALA A 79 -11.69 11.95 21.00
CA ALA A 79 -11.40 11.63 22.40
C ALA A 79 -10.70 12.79 23.14
N LEU A 80 -9.72 13.44 22.51
CA LEU A 80 -9.04 14.62 23.07
C LEU A 80 -9.98 15.82 23.22
N ALA A 81 -10.90 16.03 22.26
CA ALA A 81 -11.90 17.08 22.32
C ALA A 81 -12.92 16.83 23.45
N HIS A 82 -13.42 15.60 23.58
CA HIS A 82 -14.30 15.19 24.68
C HIS A 82 -13.63 15.35 26.04
N PHE A 83 -12.36 14.96 26.14
CA PHE A 83 -11.58 15.18 27.36
C PHE A 83 -11.51 16.67 27.72
N LYS A 84 -11.13 17.53 26.74
CA LYS A 84 -11.03 18.98 26.96
C LYS A 84 -12.36 19.60 27.38
N ALA A 85 -13.46 19.16 26.78
CA ALA A 85 -14.81 19.65 27.09
C ALA A 85 -15.29 19.27 28.50
N ARG A 86 -14.70 18.26 29.12
CA ARG A 86 -15.01 17.83 30.51
C ARG A 86 -14.18 18.58 31.55
N LEU A 87 -13.14 19.30 31.13
CA LEU A 87 -12.38 20.16 32.01
C LEU A 87 -13.22 21.39 32.35
N HIS A 88 -13.26 21.75 33.62
CA HIS A 88 -13.99 22.93 34.10
C HIS A 88 -13.15 23.70 35.11
N PHE A 89 -13.44 24.98 35.23
CA PHE A 89 -12.72 25.89 36.10
C PHE A 89 -13.38 25.98 37.48
N VAL A 90 -12.57 25.94 38.53
CA VAL A 90 -13.00 26.06 39.93
C VAL A 90 -12.13 27.11 40.61
N ALA A 91 -12.75 28.03 41.35
CA ALA A 91 -12.04 29.06 42.09
C ALA A 91 -12.61 29.24 43.49
N ASN A 92 -11.73 29.44 44.47
CA ASN A 92 -12.09 29.69 45.86
C ASN A 92 -10.96 30.43 46.58
N GLY A 93 -11.28 31.53 47.27
CA GLY A 93 -10.35 32.20 48.19
C GLY A 93 -9.00 32.59 47.57
N GLY A 94 -8.98 33.01 46.30
CA GLY A 94 -7.76 33.36 45.56
C GLY A 94 -7.00 32.17 44.96
N THR A 95 -7.44 30.94 45.23
CA THR A 95 -6.96 29.73 44.54
C THR A 95 -7.87 29.39 43.37
N SER A 96 -7.27 28.79 42.35
CA SER A 96 -7.95 28.46 41.11
C SER A 96 -7.36 27.19 40.52
N MET A 97 -8.24 26.37 39.94
CA MET A 97 -7.94 25.05 39.42
C MET A 97 -8.70 24.77 38.13
N LEU A 98 -8.05 24.06 37.22
CA LEU A 98 -8.71 23.41 36.09
C LEU A 98 -8.92 21.94 36.45
N ALA A 99 -10.16 21.57 36.72
CA ALA A 99 -10.52 20.25 37.24
C ALA A 99 -11.15 19.36 36.16
N LEU A 100 -10.90 18.05 36.29
CA LEU A 100 -11.73 16.99 35.73
C LEU A 100 -12.40 16.25 36.89
N GLY A 101 -13.70 15.95 36.79
CA GLY A 101 -14.44 15.19 37.81
C GLY A 101 -15.40 16.04 38.62
N GLU A 102 -15.82 15.55 39.79
CA GLU A 102 -16.79 16.22 40.65
C GLU A 102 -16.07 16.94 41.79
N ILE A 103 -16.30 18.25 41.91
CA ILE A 103 -15.75 19.10 42.97
C ILE A 103 -16.65 20.31 43.21
N SER A 104 -16.97 20.61 44.47
CA SER A 104 -18.00 21.60 44.79
C SER A 104 -17.46 23.02 45.00
N SER A 105 -16.31 23.18 45.67
CA SER A 105 -15.81 24.52 46.03
C SER A 105 -14.36 24.61 46.46
N ALA A 106 -13.70 23.53 46.92
CA ALA A 106 -12.25 23.59 47.11
C ALA A 106 -11.59 23.74 45.74
N ALA A 107 -10.52 24.52 45.60
CA ALA A 107 -9.74 24.54 44.36
C ALA A 107 -8.55 23.57 44.47
N ASP A 108 -8.79 22.41 45.09
CA ASP A 108 -7.84 21.33 45.32
C ASP A 108 -8.53 19.96 45.19
N CYS A 109 -7.77 18.92 44.86
CA CYS A 109 -8.30 17.55 44.78
C CYS A 109 -8.03 16.74 46.06
N ALA A 110 -8.28 17.35 47.22
CA ALA A 110 -8.17 16.68 48.51
C ALA A 110 -9.26 15.60 48.69
N VAL A 111 -9.16 14.86 49.80
CA VAL A 111 -10.21 13.89 50.14
C VAL A 111 -11.38 14.61 50.78
N LYS A 112 -12.54 14.55 50.14
CA LYS A 112 -13.78 15.11 50.63
C LYS A 112 -14.96 14.23 50.22
N ALA A 113 -16.01 14.23 51.04
CA ALA A 113 -17.22 13.47 50.78
C ALA A 113 -17.85 13.92 49.45
N SER A 114 -18.24 12.95 48.62
CA SER A 114 -18.88 13.19 47.31
C SER A 114 -18.01 13.94 46.29
N GLU A 115 -16.69 13.99 46.48
CA GLU A 115 -15.77 14.65 45.55
C GLU A 115 -14.68 13.72 45.04
N ALA A 116 -14.43 13.79 43.73
CA ALA A 116 -13.35 13.08 43.07
C ALA A 116 -12.96 13.82 41.80
N CYS A 117 -11.74 14.34 41.81
CA CYS A 117 -11.23 15.16 40.74
C CYS A 117 -9.75 14.90 40.45
N ALA A 118 -9.31 15.39 39.30
CA ALA A 118 -7.91 15.52 38.92
C ALA A 118 -7.62 16.97 38.49
N ASP A 119 -6.48 17.49 38.94
CA ASP A 119 -6.02 18.85 38.68
C ASP A 119 -5.17 18.92 37.40
N PHE A 120 -5.64 19.68 36.41
CA PHE A 120 -5.00 19.94 35.12
C PHE A 120 -4.49 21.39 34.98
N THR A 121 -4.40 22.16 36.06
CA THR A 121 -4.10 23.60 36.04
C THR A 121 -2.79 23.93 35.33
N LEU A 122 -1.76 23.12 35.53
CA LEU A 122 -0.46 23.35 34.89
C LEU A 122 -0.42 22.89 33.43
N ASP A 123 -1.45 22.19 32.91
CA ASP A 123 -1.51 21.65 31.55
C ASP A 123 -1.91 22.71 30.51
N LEU A 124 -2.76 23.67 30.88
CA LEU A 124 -3.35 24.64 29.92
C LEU A 124 -2.85 26.08 30.06
N ASN A 125 -1.62 26.31 30.54
CA ASN A 125 -1.07 27.67 30.73
C ASN A 125 -1.96 28.58 31.59
N HIS A 126 -2.72 28.03 32.53
CA HIS A 126 -3.71 28.80 33.27
C HIS A 126 -3.08 29.78 34.29
N LYS A 127 -1.81 29.59 34.66
CA LYS A 127 -1.05 30.50 35.54
C LYS A 127 0.32 30.83 34.94
N ALA A 128 0.55 32.12 34.66
CA ALA A 128 1.76 32.63 34.00
C ALA A 128 3.08 32.40 34.76
N ALA A 129 3.03 32.14 36.06
CA ALA A 129 4.21 32.06 36.94
C ALA A 129 4.65 30.64 37.32
N THR A 130 4.06 29.60 36.73
CA THR A 130 4.34 28.20 37.12
C THR A 130 5.08 27.47 36.03
N GLU A 131 6.17 26.79 36.38
CA GLU A 131 6.98 26.02 35.45
C GLU A 131 6.12 24.95 34.77
N HIS A 132 6.06 25.03 33.44
CA HIS A 132 5.25 24.15 32.63
C HIS A 132 5.83 22.74 32.64
N THR A 133 4.97 21.73 32.65
CA THR A 133 5.40 20.35 32.47
C THR A 133 4.56 19.73 31.36
N GLN A 134 5.21 19.15 30.36
CA GLN A 134 4.51 18.57 29.22
C GLN A 134 3.60 17.42 29.67
N ASN A 135 2.36 17.42 29.18
CA ASN A 135 1.43 16.30 29.35
C ASN A 135 1.84 15.17 28.40
N LYS A 136 2.60 14.21 28.93
CA LYS A 136 3.21 13.14 28.15
C LYS A 136 2.18 12.31 27.42
N TRP A 137 1.06 11.94 28.06
CA TRP A 137 0.06 11.11 27.40
C TRP A 137 -0.66 11.86 26.26
N ARG A 138 -0.89 13.17 26.39
CA ARG A 138 -1.45 13.99 25.30
C ARG A 138 -0.48 14.04 24.12
N GLN A 139 0.80 14.29 24.36
CA GLN A 139 1.82 14.31 23.31
C GLN A 139 1.93 12.95 22.60
N HIS A 140 1.83 11.84 23.35
CA HIS A 140 1.81 10.51 22.75
C HIS A 140 0.60 10.32 21.82
N MET A 141 -0.58 10.82 22.19
CA MET A 141 -1.77 10.78 21.33
C MET A 141 -1.62 11.65 20.08
N GLU A 142 -1.08 12.86 20.21
CA GLU A 142 -0.80 13.76 19.07
C GLU A 142 0.26 13.16 18.13
N THR A 143 1.31 12.56 18.68
CA THR A 143 2.33 11.82 17.91
C THR A 143 1.71 10.63 17.17
N ALA A 144 0.80 9.89 17.83
CA ALA A 144 0.09 8.79 17.20
C ALA A 144 -0.79 9.26 16.04
N MET A 145 -1.48 10.39 16.18
CA MET A 145 -2.24 11.00 15.07
C MET A 145 -1.34 11.36 13.88
N GLU A 146 -0.15 11.90 14.13
CA GLU A 146 0.81 12.22 13.07
C GLU A 146 1.30 10.94 12.35
N LEU A 147 1.63 9.89 13.11
CA LEU A 147 2.04 8.60 12.56
C LEU A 147 0.93 7.94 11.72
N LEU A 148 -0.32 7.98 12.19
CA LEU A 148 -1.47 7.46 11.46
C LEU A 148 -1.69 8.23 10.15
N THR A 149 -1.52 9.55 10.17
CA THR A 149 -1.64 10.40 8.98
C THR A 149 -0.58 10.02 7.94
N LYS A 150 0.69 9.94 8.35
CA LYS A 150 1.80 9.53 7.47
C LYS A 150 1.62 8.11 6.93
N GLY A 151 1.15 7.18 7.76
CA GLY A 151 0.84 5.81 7.36
C GLY A 151 -0.27 5.74 6.31
N LYS A 152 -1.34 6.53 6.49
CA LYS A 152 -2.45 6.64 5.52
C LYS A 152 -1.97 7.18 4.18
N GLU A 153 -1.13 8.23 4.18
CA GLU A 153 -0.53 8.77 2.96
C GLU A 153 0.37 7.75 2.25
N ALA A 154 1.20 7.02 3.00
CA ALA A 154 2.07 5.98 2.44
C ALA A 154 1.26 4.84 1.81
N ALA A 155 0.18 4.40 2.47
CA ALA A 155 -0.72 3.38 1.94
C ALA A 155 -1.39 3.83 0.63
N MET A 156 -1.87 5.08 0.57
CA MET A 156 -2.43 5.64 -0.69
C MET A 156 -1.40 5.66 -1.82
N ARG A 157 -0.14 6.04 -1.52
CA ARG A 157 0.95 6.01 -2.52
C ARG A 157 1.24 4.60 -3.01
N GLN A 158 1.27 3.61 -2.12
CA GLN A 158 1.48 2.22 -2.47
C GLN A 158 0.37 1.68 -3.37
N ASP A 159 -0.90 1.96 -3.03
CA ASP A 159 -2.04 1.49 -3.82
C ASP A 159 -2.04 2.09 -5.24
N ASN A 160 -1.72 3.38 -5.35
CA ASN A 160 -1.53 4.04 -6.65
C ASN A 160 -0.38 3.40 -7.45
N LEU A 161 0.76 3.13 -6.82
CA LEU A 161 1.90 2.46 -7.47
C LEU A 161 1.54 1.06 -7.96
N VAL A 162 0.85 0.26 -7.14
CA VAL A 162 0.39 -1.09 -7.50
C VAL A 162 -0.58 -1.03 -8.67
N THR A 163 -1.52 -0.09 -8.64
CA THR A 163 -2.49 0.14 -9.72
C THR A 163 -1.79 0.55 -11.02
N ASN A 164 -0.83 1.48 -10.94
CA ASN A 164 -0.04 1.91 -12.09
C ASN A 164 0.78 0.75 -12.68
N LEU A 165 1.41 -0.05 -11.82
CA LEU A 165 2.22 -1.21 -12.24
C LEU A 165 1.34 -2.28 -12.91
N LYS A 166 0.15 -2.56 -12.37
CA LYS A 166 -0.84 -3.45 -13.01
C LYS A 166 -1.25 -2.93 -14.39
N ALA A 167 -1.54 -1.64 -14.52
CA ALA A 167 -1.90 -1.02 -15.80
C ALA A 167 -0.75 -1.10 -16.82
N LYS A 168 0.49 -0.82 -16.39
CA LYS A 168 1.68 -0.96 -17.24
C LYS A 168 1.91 -2.40 -17.68
N LYS A 169 1.75 -3.38 -16.77
CA LYS A 169 1.85 -4.81 -17.08
C LYS A 169 0.78 -5.24 -18.10
N ALA A 170 -0.46 -4.80 -17.93
CA ALA A 170 -1.54 -5.09 -18.87
C ALA A 170 -1.24 -4.50 -20.26
N ARG A 171 -0.74 -3.26 -20.33
CA ARG A 171 -0.33 -2.62 -21.58
C ARG A 171 0.82 -3.37 -22.27
N ALA A 172 1.83 -3.79 -21.52
CA ALA A 172 2.96 -4.56 -22.06
C ALA A 172 2.50 -5.93 -22.61
N LEU A 173 1.63 -6.63 -21.89
CA LEU A 173 1.06 -7.91 -22.35
C LEU A 173 0.21 -7.73 -23.61
N PHE A 174 -0.57 -6.65 -23.70
CA PHE A 174 -1.33 -6.32 -24.89
C PHE A 174 -0.42 -6.06 -26.10
N MET A 175 0.63 -5.27 -25.95
CA MET A 175 1.61 -5.03 -27.02
C MET A 175 2.30 -6.33 -27.46
N LEU A 176 2.69 -7.19 -26.51
CA LEU A 176 3.28 -8.49 -26.83
C LEU A 176 2.32 -9.37 -27.65
N LYS A 177 1.03 -9.38 -27.30
CA LYS A 177 0.00 -10.09 -28.04
C LYS A 177 -0.13 -9.54 -29.46
N GLN A 178 -0.24 -8.21 -29.61
CA GLN A 178 -0.29 -7.55 -30.91
C GLN A 178 0.93 -7.87 -31.78
N LEU A 179 2.14 -7.89 -31.21
CA LEU A 179 3.35 -8.27 -31.95
C LEU A 179 3.35 -9.74 -32.39
N LYS A 180 2.82 -10.65 -31.57
CA LYS A 180 2.65 -12.06 -31.97
C LYS A 180 1.62 -12.18 -33.09
N ASP A 181 0.48 -11.52 -32.93
CA ASP A 181 -0.63 -11.55 -33.89
C ASP A 181 -0.24 -10.85 -35.20
N ALA A 182 0.65 -9.84 -35.19
CA ALA A 182 1.21 -9.23 -36.40
C ALA A 182 2.34 -10.05 -37.04
N ARG A 183 3.03 -10.91 -36.28
CA ARG A 183 4.06 -11.82 -36.82
C ARG A 183 3.45 -13.02 -37.55
N LEU A 184 2.25 -13.44 -37.17
CA LEU A 184 1.48 -14.50 -37.85
C LEU A 184 1.20 -14.18 -39.34
N PRO A 185 0.64 -13.01 -39.72
CA PRO A 185 0.40 -12.67 -41.11
C PRO A 185 1.68 -12.43 -41.91
N VAL A 186 2.80 -12.03 -41.28
CA VAL A 186 4.09 -11.88 -41.98
C VAL A 186 4.73 -13.24 -42.28
N LEU A 187 4.53 -14.25 -41.43
CA LEU A 187 5.04 -15.61 -41.69
C LEU A 187 4.15 -16.37 -42.69
N THR A 188 2.83 -16.13 -42.70
CA THR A 188 1.96 -16.66 -43.77
C THR A 188 2.20 -15.93 -45.09
N ALA A 189 2.36 -14.61 -45.09
CA ALA A 189 2.71 -13.86 -46.30
C ALA A 189 4.14 -14.15 -46.79
N ALA A 190 5.11 -14.43 -45.92
CA ALA A 190 6.46 -14.85 -46.34
C ALA A 190 6.51 -16.31 -46.80
N ALA A 191 5.57 -17.15 -46.35
CA ALA A 191 5.38 -18.51 -46.88
C ALA A 191 4.66 -18.47 -48.25
N GLU A 192 3.70 -17.56 -48.43
CA GLU A 192 3.00 -17.36 -49.71
C GLU A 192 3.90 -16.65 -50.74
N ASN A 193 4.74 -15.68 -50.33
CA ASN A 193 5.71 -15.02 -51.22
C ASN A 193 7.00 -15.83 -51.45
N LYS A 194 7.10 -17.06 -50.93
CA LYS A 194 8.17 -18.01 -51.31
C LYS A 194 7.73 -19.08 -52.30
N ALA A 195 6.48 -19.02 -52.77
CA ALA A 195 5.99 -19.81 -53.90
C ALA A 195 5.41 -18.87 -54.95
N ASP A 196 6.27 -18.07 -55.59
CA ASP A 196 6.18 -17.66 -57.00
C ASP A 196 7.19 -16.53 -57.27
N ASN A 197 8.48 -16.87 -57.21
CA ASN A 197 9.48 -16.18 -58.04
C ASN A 197 9.50 -16.86 -59.41
N LYS A 198 8.40 -16.73 -60.15
CA LYS A 198 8.43 -16.82 -61.60
C LYS A 198 7.93 -15.48 -62.11
N GLY A 199 8.87 -14.66 -62.58
CA GLY A 199 8.51 -13.56 -63.48
C GLY A 199 7.70 -14.12 -64.65
N PRO A 200 6.92 -13.27 -65.35
CA PRO A 200 6.08 -13.74 -66.44
C PRO A 200 6.94 -14.44 -67.50
N GLU A 201 6.82 -15.77 -67.59
CA GLU A 201 7.42 -16.56 -68.67
C GLU A 201 6.80 -16.11 -69.99
N THR A 202 7.60 -15.48 -70.84
CA THR A 202 7.22 -15.22 -72.22
C THR A 202 7.16 -16.54 -72.99
N ALA A 203 6.35 -16.60 -74.04
CA ALA A 203 6.14 -17.81 -74.84
C ALA A 203 7.43 -18.41 -75.43
N ALA A 204 8.50 -17.60 -75.55
CA ALA A 204 9.84 -18.04 -75.94
C ALA A 204 10.51 -18.95 -74.89
N ASP A 205 10.34 -18.66 -73.58
CA ASP A 205 10.94 -19.46 -72.50
C ASP A 205 10.34 -20.87 -72.45
N LYS A 206 9.04 -21.01 -72.73
CA LYS A 206 8.37 -22.32 -72.78
C LYS A 206 8.90 -23.21 -73.90
N LYS A 207 9.07 -22.65 -75.11
CA LYS A 207 9.58 -23.41 -76.27
C LYS A 207 11.05 -23.79 -76.10
N GLN A 208 11.84 -22.91 -75.51
CA GLN A 208 13.23 -23.21 -75.19
C GLN A 208 13.33 -24.30 -74.12
N GLN A 209 12.47 -24.26 -73.09
CA GLN A 209 12.46 -25.28 -72.03
C GLN A 209 11.98 -26.66 -72.53
N GLU A 210 11.03 -26.72 -73.47
CA GLU A 210 10.63 -27.98 -74.12
C GLU A 210 11.74 -28.55 -75.01
N SER A 211 12.40 -27.71 -75.80
CA SER A 211 13.52 -28.12 -76.66
C SER A 211 14.74 -28.59 -75.86
N GLU A 212 15.01 -27.96 -74.71
CA GLU A 212 16.05 -28.37 -73.77
C GLU A 212 15.72 -29.73 -73.12
N LYS A 213 14.45 -29.98 -72.77
CA LYS A 213 14.03 -31.29 -72.23
C LYS A 213 14.17 -32.41 -73.27
N ASP A 214 13.84 -32.15 -74.54
CA ASP A 214 14.02 -33.10 -75.63
C ASP A 214 15.50 -33.47 -75.83
N CYS A 215 16.40 -32.48 -75.77
CA CYS A 215 17.84 -32.74 -75.83
C CYS A 215 18.33 -33.55 -74.63
N ASN A 216 17.92 -33.22 -73.40
CA ASN A 216 18.35 -33.93 -72.19
C ASN A 216 17.91 -35.41 -72.14
N ALA A 217 16.88 -35.80 -72.90
CA ALA A 217 16.44 -37.19 -73.01
C ALA A 217 17.31 -38.03 -73.98
N LYS A 218 18.17 -37.39 -74.80
CA LYS A 218 18.97 -38.06 -75.83
C LYS A 218 20.29 -38.61 -75.29
N LYS A 219 20.63 -39.84 -75.69
CA LYS A 219 21.91 -40.48 -75.38
C LYS A 219 22.99 -39.98 -76.35
N LYS A 220 24.27 -40.21 -76.01
CA LYS A 220 25.44 -39.73 -76.77
C LYS A 220 25.37 -39.99 -78.28
N THR A 221 24.86 -41.14 -78.70
CA THR A 221 24.74 -41.55 -80.11
C THR A 221 23.67 -40.77 -80.88
N ASP A 222 22.65 -40.26 -80.17
CA ASP A 222 21.49 -39.57 -80.72
C ASP A 222 21.56 -38.05 -80.48
N CYS A 223 22.59 -37.59 -79.78
CA CYS A 223 22.85 -36.18 -79.49
C CYS A 223 23.46 -35.49 -80.72
N LYS A 224 22.58 -35.07 -81.64
CA LYS A 224 22.93 -34.32 -82.85
C LYS A 224 22.36 -32.90 -82.78
N PRO A 225 22.94 -31.95 -83.54
CA PRO A 225 22.41 -30.59 -83.64
C PRO A 225 20.90 -30.60 -83.93
N PRO A 226 20.08 -29.81 -83.22
CA PRO A 226 20.44 -28.62 -82.41
C PRO A 226 20.91 -28.92 -80.96
N CYS A 227 21.11 -30.17 -80.58
CA CYS A 227 21.66 -30.54 -79.27
C CYS A 227 23.17 -30.80 -79.33
N THR A 228 23.89 -30.55 -78.24
CA THR A 228 25.34 -30.77 -78.09
C THR A 228 25.62 -31.67 -76.89
N TRP A 229 26.54 -32.63 -77.08
CA TRP A 229 26.96 -33.54 -76.02
C TRP A 229 28.10 -32.93 -75.19
N ASN A 230 27.89 -32.76 -73.89
CA ASN A 230 28.93 -32.24 -73.00
C ASN A 230 29.85 -33.37 -72.54
N GLY A 231 30.88 -33.66 -73.35
CA GLY A 231 31.83 -34.76 -73.15
C GLY A 231 32.93 -34.50 -72.12
N GLU A 232 33.15 -33.23 -71.73
CA GLU A 232 34.21 -32.80 -70.81
C GLU A 232 33.83 -32.91 -69.32
N GLU A 233 32.56 -33.21 -68.99
CA GLU A 233 32.16 -33.47 -67.59
C GLU A 233 32.49 -34.91 -67.16
N LYS A 234 32.67 -35.13 -65.85
CA LYS A 234 32.87 -36.47 -65.25
C LYS A 234 31.71 -37.40 -65.64
N ASP A 235 31.99 -38.70 -65.80
CA ASP A 235 31.09 -39.69 -66.44
C ASP A 235 29.63 -39.68 -65.96
N GLU A 236 29.38 -39.34 -64.70
CA GLU A 236 28.03 -39.29 -64.11
C GLU A 236 27.19 -38.07 -64.52
N LYS A 237 27.79 -37.07 -65.19
CA LYS A 237 27.09 -35.84 -65.62
C LYS A 237 27.12 -35.59 -67.13
N LYS A 238 27.69 -36.51 -67.90
CA LYS A 238 27.70 -36.41 -69.37
C LYS A 238 26.27 -36.53 -69.88
N LYS A 239 25.73 -35.43 -70.39
CA LYS A 239 24.37 -35.32 -70.92
C LYS A 239 24.34 -34.49 -72.19
N CYS A 240 23.29 -34.70 -72.97
CA CYS A 240 23.01 -33.93 -74.17
C CYS A 240 22.20 -32.69 -73.79
N THR A 241 22.67 -31.49 -74.12
CA THR A 241 21.96 -30.23 -73.83
C THR A 241 21.67 -29.46 -75.10
N LEU A 242 20.72 -28.54 -75.08
CA LEU A 242 20.43 -27.72 -76.26
C LEU A 242 21.62 -26.78 -76.52
N SER A 243 22.08 -26.70 -77.77
CA SER A 243 23.20 -25.83 -78.14
C SER A 243 22.77 -24.35 -78.08
N GLU A 244 23.74 -23.45 -77.96
CA GLU A 244 23.46 -22.00 -77.96
C GLU A 244 22.78 -21.54 -79.26
N GLU A 245 23.15 -22.13 -80.41
CA GLU A 245 22.47 -21.91 -81.69
C GLU A 245 21.04 -22.49 -81.71
N GLY A 246 20.82 -23.60 -81.02
CA GLY A 246 19.50 -24.21 -80.83
C GLY A 246 18.57 -23.36 -79.96
N LYS A 247 19.12 -22.70 -78.94
CA LYS A 247 18.40 -21.75 -78.08
C LYS A 247 17.99 -20.51 -78.86
N GLN A 248 18.87 -19.97 -79.69
CA GLN A 248 18.56 -18.82 -80.56
C GLN A 248 17.44 -19.14 -81.56
N LYS A 249 17.51 -20.30 -82.23
CA LYS A 249 16.46 -20.73 -83.18
C LYS A 249 15.12 -21.07 -82.54
N ALA A 250 15.11 -21.52 -81.28
CA ALA A 250 13.88 -21.80 -80.54
C ALA A 250 13.18 -20.52 -80.05
N ALA A 251 13.92 -19.43 -79.87
CA ALA A 251 13.39 -18.12 -79.48
C ALA A 251 12.84 -17.31 -80.66
N GLU A 252 13.27 -17.61 -81.90
CA GLU A 252 12.86 -16.91 -83.13
C GLU A 252 11.59 -17.50 -83.82
N LYS A 253 11.01 -18.59 -83.31
CA LYS A 253 9.81 -19.27 -83.86
C LYS A 253 8.61 -19.26 -82.92
#